data_AF-A0A429RE44-F1
#
_entry.id   AF-A0A429RE44-F1
#
_cell.length_a   1.000
_cell.length_b   1.000
_cell.length_c   1.000
_cell.angle_alpha   90.00
_cell.angle_beta   90.00
_cell.angle_gamma   90.00
#
_symmetry.space_group_name_H-M   'P 1'
#
loop_
_entity.id
_entity.type
_entity.pdbx_description
1 polymer ?
#
loop_
_entity_poly.entity_id
_entity_poly.type
_entity_poly.pdbx_seq_one_letter_code
_entity_poly.pdbx_strand_id
1 'polypeptide(L)'
;MSLRYFNQTGWTAIFNGTDAEIGRMVRVEGWDQATGTALVVDPKRGALRPVTDYVDFSHLERADQVVAAVPGGGWRAHWKDEGPEGTPLTEQVLAWLITSQGRATAITVDAQGHVEDADGADALIPPGEDPVS
;
A
#
# COMPACT_ATOMS: atom_id res chain seq x y z
N MET A 1 10.64 5.20 0.64
CA MET A 1 9.59 4.48 1.37
C MET A 1 8.24 4.93 0.82
N SER A 2 7.71 4.23 -0.19
CA SER A 2 6.35 4.48 -0.69
C SER A 2 5.47 3.46 0.01
N LEU A 3 4.79 3.87 1.09
CA LEU A 3 3.71 3.06 1.63
C LEU A 3 2.65 3.01 0.53
N ARG A 4 2.53 1.89 -0.19
CA ARG A 4 1.47 1.72 -1.19
C ARG A 4 0.15 1.66 -0.43
N TYR A 5 -0.58 2.78 -0.40
CA TYR A 5 -1.83 2.86 0.32
C TYR A 5 -2.88 2.03 -0.39
N PHE A 6 -3.09 0.80 0.06
CA PHE A 6 -4.25 0.03 -0.35
C PHE A 6 -5.51 0.72 0.15
N ASN A 7 -6.46 0.97 -0.75
CA ASN A 7 -7.76 1.50 -0.36
C ASN A 7 -8.87 0.92 -1.23
N GLN A 8 -10.11 1.00 -0.70
CA GLN A 8 -11.26 0.34 -1.30
C GLN A 8 -11.67 0.94 -2.65
N THR A 9 -11.34 2.19 -2.92
CA THR A 9 -11.76 2.90 -4.13
C THR A 9 -10.71 2.85 -5.24
N GLY A 10 -9.45 2.54 -4.92
CA GLY A 10 -8.31 2.67 -5.82
C GLY A 10 -7.89 4.12 -6.07
N TRP A 11 -8.24 5.06 -5.18
CA TRP A 11 -7.93 6.48 -5.33
C TRP A 11 -7.48 7.12 -4.03
N THR A 12 -6.48 7.99 -4.14
CA THR A 12 -5.98 8.83 -3.04
C THR A 12 -6.13 10.29 -3.46
N ALA A 13 -6.60 11.13 -2.54
CA ALA A 13 -6.65 12.56 -2.71
C ALA A 13 -5.36 13.21 -2.23
N ILE A 14 -4.76 14.04 -3.07
CA ILE A 14 -3.54 14.79 -2.79
C ILE A 14 -3.92 16.21 -2.40
N PHE A 15 -3.39 16.66 -1.27
CA PHE A 15 -3.54 18.03 -0.78
C PHE A 15 -2.17 18.66 -0.65
N ASN A 16 -1.96 19.81 -1.29
CA ASN A 16 -0.66 20.50 -1.30
C ASN A 16 -0.35 21.23 0.02
N GLY A 17 -1.35 21.34 0.90
CA GLY A 17 -1.28 22.12 2.13
C GLY A 17 -1.59 23.60 1.90
N THR A 18 -1.64 24.33 3.01
CA THR A 18 -1.75 25.78 3.08
C THR A 18 -0.69 26.31 4.05
N ASP A 19 -0.65 27.62 4.28
CA ASP A 19 0.19 28.20 5.34
C ASP A 19 -0.14 27.62 6.74
N ALA A 20 -1.34 27.10 6.94
CA ALA A 20 -1.81 26.55 8.22
C ALA A 20 -1.86 25.02 8.27
N GLU A 21 -1.76 24.32 7.14
CA GLU A 21 -1.89 22.87 7.06
C GLU A 21 -0.78 22.27 6.18
N ILE A 22 -0.11 21.24 6.68
CA ILE A 22 0.92 20.52 5.92
C ILE A 22 0.26 19.70 4.81
N GLY A 23 0.92 19.60 3.66
CA GLY A 23 0.49 18.73 2.56
C GLY A 23 0.29 17.29 3.01
N ARG A 24 -0.75 16.64 2.48
CA ARG A 24 -1.19 15.32 2.93
C ARG A 24 -1.78 14.49 1.80
N MET A 25 -1.73 13.18 1.99
CA MET A 25 -2.38 12.19 1.15
C MET A 25 -3.49 11.53 1.97
N VAL A 26 -4.72 11.54 1.47
CA VAL A 26 -5.88 10.97 2.17
C VAL A 26 -6.59 9.97 1.27
N ARG A 27 -6.93 8.80 1.80
CA ARG A 27 -7.71 7.80 1.06
C ARG A 27 -9.07 8.36 0.68
N VAL A 28 -9.50 8.11 -0.56
CA VAL A 28 -10.89 8.38 -0.96
C VAL A 28 -11.75 7.24 -0.43
N GLU A 29 -12.75 7.59 0.38
CA GLU A 29 -13.67 6.63 1.00
C GLU A 29 -14.88 6.33 0.12
N GLY A 30 -15.19 7.21 -0.83
CA GLY A 30 -16.31 7.01 -1.73
C GLY A 30 -16.53 8.18 -2.69
N TRP A 31 -17.68 8.14 -3.35
CA TRP A 31 -18.08 9.12 -4.35
C TRP A 31 -19.48 9.63 -4.02
N ASP A 32 -19.65 10.95 -4.00
CA ASP A 32 -20.95 11.57 -3.93
C ASP A 32 -21.78 11.13 -5.15
N GLN A 33 -22.96 10.54 -4.91
CA GLN A 33 -23.76 9.95 -5.98
C GLN A 33 -24.44 11.01 -6.87
N ALA A 34 -24.65 12.22 -6.37
CA ALA A 34 -25.30 13.28 -7.11
C ALA A 34 -24.30 14.06 -7.98
N THR A 35 -23.12 14.36 -7.44
CA THR A 35 -22.11 15.19 -8.13
C THR A 35 -20.97 14.39 -8.74
N GLY A 36 -20.79 13.13 -8.33
CA GLY A 36 -19.64 12.31 -8.72
C GLY A 36 -18.32 12.77 -8.09
N THR A 37 -18.37 13.62 -7.04
CA THR A 37 -17.16 14.14 -6.38
C THR A 37 -16.59 13.12 -5.39
N ALA A 38 -15.26 12.98 -5.35
CA ALA A 38 -14.59 12.14 -4.37
C ALA A 38 -14.82 12.66 -2.94
N LEU A 39 -15.03 11.72 -2.02
CA LEU A 39 -15.28 11.98 -0.60
C LEU A 39 -14.12 11.46 0.25
N VAL A 40 -13.69 12.26 1.20
CA VAL A 40 -12.69 11.90 2.23
C VAL A 40 -13.31 12.07 3.62
N VAL A 41 -12.77 11.38 4.62
CA VAL A 41 -13.15 11.63 6.02
C VAL A 41 -12.63 12.99 6.46
N ASP A 42 -13.50 13.85 6.98
CA ASP A 42 -13.14 14.98 7.82
C ASP A 42 -13.10 14.51 9.28
N PRO A 43 -11.91 14.24 9.86
CA PRO A 43 -11.83 13.70 11.22
C PRO A 43 -12.28 14.70 12.28
N LYS A 44 -12.23 16.01 12.01
CA LYS A 44 -12.68 17.04 12.95
C LYS A 44 -14.20 17.08 13.03
N ARG A 45 -14.88 16.85 11.90
CA ARG A 45 -16.35 16.82 11.82
C ARG A 45 -16.95 15.43 12.02
N GLY A 46 -16.15 14.37 11.86
CA GLY A 46 -16.62 12.99 11.91
C GLY A 46 -17.57 12.64 10.75
N ALA A 47 -17.37 13.25 9.58
CA ALA A 47 -18.25 13.09 8.42
C ALA A 47 -17.46 12.97 7.12
N LEU A 48 -18.08 12.42 6.07
CA LEU A 48 -17.56 12.49 4.72
C LEU A 48 -17.69 13.91 4.19
N ARG A 49 -16.64 14.39 3.53
CA ARG A 49 -16.60 15.71 2.92
C ARG A 49 -16.03 15.62 1.49
N PRO A 50 -16.64 16.34 0.52
CA PRO A 50 -16.09 16.47 -0.82
C PRO A 50 -14.68 17.02 -0.80
N VAL A 51 -13.78 16.41 -1.59
CA VAL A 51 -12.39 16.89 -1.72
C VAL A 51 -12.33 18.32 -2.25
N THR A 52 -13.28 18.72 -3.09
CA THR A 52 -13.38 20.06 -3.67
C THR A 52 -13.72 21.15 -2.65
N ASP A 53 -14.20 20.78 -1.46
CA ASP A 53 -14.47 21.76 -0.39
C ASP A 53 -13.20 22.18 0.36
N TYR A 54 -12.08 21.49 0.12
CA TYR A 54 -10.79 21.81 0.71
C TYR A 54 -10.01 22.72 -0.21
N VAL A 55 -9.59 23.87 0.31
CA VAL A 55 -8.83 24.88 -0.45
C VAL A 55 -7.48 24.35 -0.95
N ASP A 56 -6.90 23.39 -0.24
CA ASP A 56 -5.61 22.78 -0.54
C ASP A 56 -5.70 21.50 -1.38
N PHE A 57 -6.90 21.09 -1.79
CA PHE A 57 -7.05 19.94 -2.67
C PHE A 57 -6.39 20.20 -4.02
N SER A 58 -5.53 19.28 -4.44
CA SER A 58 -4.80 19.40 -5.70
C SER A 58 -5.42 18.51 -6.78
N HIS A 59 -5.42 17.19 -6.56
CA HIS A 59 -5.89 16.21 -7.55
C HIS A 59 -6.07 14.84 -6.89
N LEU A 60 -6.60 13.90 -7.67
CA LEU A 60 -6.64 12.48 -7.31
C LEU A 60 -5.49 11.74 -8.00
N GLU A 61 -4.85 10.85 -7.27
CA GLU A 61 -3.92 9.87 -7.80
C GLU A 61 -4.49 8.46 -7.66
N ARG A 62 -4.14 7.59 -8.61
CA ARG A 62 -4.51 6.18 -8.53
C ARG A 62 -3.77 5.52 -7.37
N ALA A 63 -4.51 4.80 -6.57
CA ALA A 63 -4.01 3.89 -5.56
C ALA A 63 -4.27 2.45 -5.99
N ASP A 64 -3.48 1.52 -5.48
CA ASP A 64 -3.75 0.11 -5.68
C ASP A 64 -4.92 -0.32 -4.80
N GLN A 65 -5.91 -0.97 -5.41
CA GLN A 65 -6.99 -1.63 -4.68
C GLN A 65 -6.67 -3.12 -4.61
N VAL A 66 -6.61 -3.71 -3.41
CA VAL A 66 -6.52 -5.17 -3.26
C VAL A 66 -7.87 -5.78 -3.60
N VAL A 67 -7.89 -6.70 -4.55
CA VAL A 67 -9.11 -7.43 -4.98
C VAL A 67 -9.09 -8.89 -4.56
N ALA A 68 -7.93 -9.45 -4.25
CA ALA A 68 -7.81 -10.80 -3.71
C ALA A 68 -6.52 -10.97 -2.89
N ALA A 69 -6.50 -11.98 -2.04
CA ALA A 69 -5.30 -12.50 -1.40
C ALA A 69 -5.14 -13.98 -1.76
N VAL A 70 -3.95 -14.37 -2.23
CA VAL A 70 -3.61 -15.76 -2.56
C VAL A 70 -2.58 -16.26 -1.56
N PRO A 71 -2.68 -17.50 -1.03
CA PRO A 71 -1.66 -18.05 -0.13
C PRO A 71 -0.26 -18.04 -0.75
N GLY A 72 0.76 -17.76 0.05
CA GLY A 72 2.14 -17.62 -0.40
C GLY A 72 2.72 -18.92 -0.97
N GLY A 73 2.20 -20.08 -0.56
CA GLY A 73 2.44 -21.35 -1.25
C GLY A 73 3.87 -21.86 -1.18
N GLY A 74 4.66 -21.44 -0.18
CA GLY A 74 6.07 -21.85 0.00
C GLY A 74 7.08 -20.96 -0.72
N TRP A 75 6.64 -19.88 -1.36
CA TRP A 75 7.52 -18.84 -1.88
C TRP A 75 8.24 -18.11 -0.74
N ARG A 76 9.43 -17.57 -1.05
CA ARG A 76 10.23 -16.77 -0.12
C ARG A 76 10.69 -15.48 -0.79
N ALA A 77 10.78 -14.41 -0.02
CA ALA A 77 11.43 -13.18 -0.43
C ALA A 77 12.86 -13.15 0.10
N HIS A 78 13.78 -12.60 -0.67
CA HIS A 78 15.19 -12.54 -0.31
C HIS A 78 15.74 -11.13 -0.54
N TRP A 79 16.51 -10.68 0.44
CA TRP A 79 17.25 -9.42 0.44
C TRP A 79 18.70 -9.72 0.76
N LYS A 80 19.62 -9.01 0.12
CA LYS A 80 21.06 -9.24 0.29
C LYS A 80 21.64 -8.58 1.53
N ASP A 81 21.01 -7.52 2.02
CA ASP A 81 21.57 -6.63 3.04
C ASP A 81 20.58 -6.14 4.11
N GLU A 82 19.36 -6.69 4.16
CA GLU A 82 18.33 -6.28 5.15
C GLU A 82 18.31 -7.13 6.45
N GLY A 83 19.18 -8.14 6.55
CA GLY A 83 19.32 -8.95 7.76
C GLY A 83 20.13 -8.26 8.86
N PRO A 84 20.21 -8.87 10.05
CA PRO A 84 21.03 -8.37 11.15
C PRO A 84 22.47 -8.12 10.69
N GLU A 85 23.03 -6.96 11.01
CA GLU A 85 24.38 -6.54 10.62
C GLU A 85 24.61 -6.48 9.09
N GLY A 86 23.55 -6.28 8.29
CA GLY A 86 23.64 -6.18 6.84
C GLY A 86 23.84 -7.52 6.14
N THR A 87 23.48 -8.62 6.81
CA THR A 87 23.55 -9.97 6.23
C THR A 87 22.35 -10.25 5.34
N PRO A 88 22.43 -11.26 4.44
CA PRO A 88 21.28 -11.65 3.64
C PRO A 88 20.12 -12.14 4.51
N LEU A 89 18.91 -11.71 4.18
CA LEU A 89 17.67 -12.09 4.83
C LEU A 89 16.78 -12.85 3.85
N THR A 90 16.16 -13.93 4.33
CA THR A 90 15.13 -14.64 3.59
C THR A 90 13.93 -14.88 4.47
N GLU A 91 12.77 -14.43 4.01
CA GLU A 91 11.50 -14.57 4.73
C GLU A 91 10.49 -15.35 3.91
N GLN A 92 9.55 -16.00 4.60
CA GLN A 92 8.45 -16.67 3.93
C GLN A 92 7.45 -15.65 3.41
N VAL A 93 7.02 -15.82 2.16
CA VAL A 93 5.84 -15.13 1.65
C VAL A 93 4.62 -15.80 2.27
N LEU A 94 3.88 -15.06 3.07
CA LEU A 94 2.62 -15.51 3.66
C LEU A 94 1.49 -15.52 2.63
N ALA A 95 1.41 -14.45 1.84
CA ALA A 95 0.36 -14.24 0.86
C ALA A 95 0.80 -13.29 -0.25
N TRP A 96 0.06 -13.33 -1.35
CA TRP A 96 0.14 -12.39 -2.46
C TRP A 96 -1.10 -11.53 -2.46
N LEU A 97 -0.95 -10.22 -2.36
CA LEU A 97 -2.03 -9.27 -2.60
C LEU A 97 -2.15 -9.05 -4.10
N ILE A 98 -3.31 -9.40 -4.66
CA ILE A 98 -3.63 -9.15 -6.06
C ILE A 98 -4.35 -7.81 -6.13
N THR A 99 -3.78 -6.87 -6.89
CA THR A 99 -4.38 -5.56 -7.09
C THR A 99 -5.37 -5.58 -8.26
N SER A 100 -6.28 -4.62 -8.31
CA SER A 100 -7.22 -4.43 -9.42
C SER A 100 -6.52 -4.17 -10.77
N GLN A 101 -5.24 -3.81 -10.74
CA GLN A 101 -4.39 -3.64 -11.93
C GLN A 101 -3.68 -4.93 -12.35
N GLY A 102 -3.96 -6.07 -11.70
CA GLY A 102 -3.36 -7.36 -12.00
C GLY A 102 -1.94 -7.54 -11.46
N ARG A 103 -1.47 -6.65 -10.58
CA ARG A 103 -0.17 -6.81 -9.91
C ARG A 103 -0.31 -7.75 -8.71
N ALA A 104 0.67 -8.62 -8.51
CA ALA A 104 0.82 -9.40 -7.29
C ALA A 104 1.94 -8.81 -6.43
N THR A 105 1.62 -8.38 -5.22
CA THR A 105 2.61 -7.92 -4.22
C THR A 105 2.73 -8.97 -3.14
N ALA A 106 3.95 -9.45 -2.90
CA ALA A 106 4.23 -10.42 -1.84
C ALA A 106 4.16 -9.76 -0.47
N ILE A 107 3.63 -10.48 0.51
CA ILE A 107 3.56 -10.09 1.92
C ILE A 107 4.36 -11.11 2.72
N THR A 108 5.34 -10.64 3.49
CA THR A 108 6.17 -11.47 4.34
C THR A 108 5.84 -11.24 5.81
N VAL A 109 6.38 -12.10 6.66
CA VAL A 109 6.35 -11.93 8.10
C VAL A 109 7.73 -12.25 8.67
N ASP A 110 8.22 -11.35 9.51
CA ASP A 110 9.48 -11.56 10.22
C ASP A 110 9.28 -12.55 11.41
N ALA A 111 10.37 -12.88 12.08
CA ALA A 111 10.34 -13.80 13.22
C ALA A 111 9.60 -13.22 14.45
N GLN A 112 9.36 -11.91 14.48
CA GLN A 112 8.67 -11.18 15.53
C GLN A 112 7.17 -11.02 15.23
N GLY A 113 6.72 -11.42 14.04
CA GLY A 113 5.33 -11.31 13.60
C GLY A 113 5.00 -9.97 12.94
N HIS A 114 5.98 -9.14 12.60
CA HIS A 114 5.75 -7.94 11.80
C HIS A 114 5.51 -8.32 10.35
N VAL A 115 4.47 -7.71 9.78
CA VAL A 115 4.03 -7.96 8.41
C VAL A 115 4.41 -6.77 7.55
N GLU A 116 5.15 -7.03 6.48
CA GLU A 116 5.55 -6.04 5.50
C GLU A 116 5.31 -6.54 4.07
N ASP A 117 5.27 -5.62 3.12
CA ASP A 117 5.34 -6.00 1.72
C ASP A 117 6.78 -6.24 1.29
N ALA A 118 6.97 -7.17 0.35
CA ALA A 118 8.27 -7.55 -0.15
C ALA A 118 8.61 -6.89 -1.50
N ASP A 119 8.06 -5.70 -1.79
CA ASP A 119 8.39 -4.99 -3.04
C ASP A 119 9.88 -4.59 -3.11
N GLY A 120 10.54 -4.48 -1.95
CA GLY A 120 11.98 -4.19 -1.84
C GLY A 120 12.90 -5.41 -1.99
N ALA A 121 12.35 -6.62 -2.09
CA ALA A 121 13.15 -7.83 -2.18
C ALA A 121 13.99 -7.87 -3.46
N ASP A 122 15.25 -8.28 -3.33
CA ASP A 122 16.16 -8.52 -4.46
C ASP A 122 15.69 -9.70 -5.32
N ALA A 123 15.06 -10.70 -4.69
CA ALA A 123 14.55 -11.88 -5.38
C ALA A 123 13.33 -12.50 -4.68
N LEU A 124 12.47 -13.13 -5.49
CA LEU A 124 11.41 -14.02 -5.05
C LEU A 124 11.80 -15.46 -5.43
N ILE A 125 11.96 -16.31 -4.43
CA ILE A 125 12.44 -17.69 -4.56
C ILE A 125 11.24 -18.64 -4.58
N PRO A 126 11.08 -19.46 -5.62
CA PRO A 126 9.97 -20.40 -5.71
C PRO A 126 10.11 -21.55 -4.69
N PRO A 127 9.00 -22.28 -4.42
CA PRO A 127 9.03 -23.42 -3.52
C PRO A 127 9.98 -24.51 -4.01
N GLY A 128 10.87 -24.97 -3.13
CA GLY A 128 11.81 -26.06 -3.44
C GLY A 128 13.13 -25.65 -4.09
N GLU A 129 13.35 -24.36 -4.37
CA GLU A 129 14.65 -23.84 -4.85
C GLU A 129 15.47 -23.21 -3.71
N ASP A 130 16.77 -23.06 -3.88
CA ASP A 130 17.63 -22.36 -2.92
C ASP A 130 17.86 -20.89 -3.34
N PRO A 131 18.12 -19.97 -2.38
CA PRO A 131 18.54 -18.61 -2.71
C PRO A 131 19.80 -18.63 -3.57
N VAL A 132 19.78 -17.90 -4.69
CA VAL A 132 20.99 -17.75 -5.52
C VAL A 132 21.98 -16.87 -4.76
N SER A 133 23.16 -17.41 -4.46
CA SER A 133 24.25 -16.72 -3.74
C SER A 133 24.82 -15.54 -4.52
#